data_AF-A0A2H3DMX3-F1
#
_entry.id   AF-A0A2H3DMX3-F1
#
_cell.length_a   1.000
_cell.length_b   1.000
_cell.length_c   1.000
_cell.angle_alpha   90.00
_cell.angle_beta   90.00
_cell.angle_gamma   90.00
#
_symmetry.space_group_name_H-M   'P 1'
#
loop_
_entity.id
_entity.type
_entity.pdbx_description
1 polymer ?
#
loop_
_entity_poly.entity_id
_entity_poly.type
_entity_poly.pdbx_seq_one_letter_code
_entity_poly.pdbx_strand_id
1 'polypeptide(L)'
;VSLQEKQDIVKALGFSHRGHFYNCINGHTFVITECGGAMEASRCPECRAPIGGGNHNLDPSNTRAREYEDISQQQGGARSPWRWAAGA
;
A
#
# COMPACT_ATOMS: atom_id res chain seq x y z
N VAL A 1 4.35 16.17 -2.24
CA VAL A 1 5.16 15.12 -2.89
C VAL A 1 4.94 15.20 -4.39
N SER A 2 5.99 15.51 -5.14
CA SER A 2 6.04 15.51 -6.59
C SER A 2 5.96 14.08 -7.17
N LEU A 3 5.67 13.95 -8.46
CA LEU A 3 5.63 12.65 -9.14
C LEU A 3 6.98 11.91 -9.05
N GLN A 4 8.09 12.63 -9.26
CA GLN A 4 9.43 12.05 -9.21
C GLN A 4 9.73 11.47 -7.83
N GLU A 5 9.41 12.20 -6.75
CA GLU A 5 9.59 11.70 -5.39
C GLU A 5 8.76 10.42 -5.14
N LYS A 6 7.52 10.34 -5.64
CA LYS A 6 6.71 9.12 -5.52
C LYS A 6 7.33 7.95 -6.28
N GLN A 7 7.83 8.20 -7.49
CA GLN A 7 8.53 7.20 -8.29
C GLN A 7 9.80 6.69 -7.59
N ASP A 8 10.57 7.58 -6.97
CA ASP A 8 11.79 7.22 -6.24
C ASP A 8 11.45 6.40 -4.98
N ILE A 9 10.37 6.75 -4.26
CA ILE A 9 9.86 5.98 -3.12
C ILE A 9 9.49 4.55 -3.55
N VAL A 10 8.70 4.40 -4.62
CA VAL A 10 8.27 3.07 -5.10
C VAL A 10 9.48 2.23 -5.52
N LYS A 11 10.42 2.83 -6.25
CA LYS A 11 11.64 2.17 -6.69
C LYS A 11 12.51 1.74 -5.51
N ALA A 12 12.63 2.58 -4.47
CA ALA A 12 13.44 2.30 -3.29
C ALA A 12 12.88 1.15 -2.45
N LEU A 13 11.54 1.01 -2.36
CA LEU A 13 10.89 -0.08 -1.64
C LEU A 13 11.01 -1.42 -2.37
N GLY A 14 11.08 -1.41 -3.70
CA GLY A 14 11.51 -2.58 -4.49
C GLY A 14 10.62 -3.81 -4.38
N PHE A 15 9.32 -3.64 -4.12
CA PHE A 15 8.39 -4.78 -4.06
C PHE A 15 8.31 -5.50 -5.41
N SER A 16 8.38 -6.83 -5.36
CA SER A 16 8.33 -7.67 -6.58
C SER A 16 6.96 -7.69 -7.27
N HIS A 17 5.91 -7.35 -6.53
CA HIS A 17 4.54 -7.30 -7.02
C HIS A 17 3.80 -6.08 -6.45
N ARG A 18 2.66 -5.77 -7.04
CA ARG A 18 1.73 -4.72 -6.61
C ARG A 18 0.91 -5.15 -5.39
N GLY A 19 0.27 -4.21 -4.72
CA GLY A 19 -0.66 -4.43 -3.62
C GLY A 19 -0.08 -4.15 -2.24
N HIS A 20 0.83 -3.18 -2.14
CA HIS A 20 1.53 -2.85 -0.90
C HIS A 20 1.21 -1.45 -0.38
N PHE A 21 0.66 -0.56 -1.21
CA PHE A 21 0.44 0.83 -0.85
C PHE A 21 -1.03 1.11 -0.50
N TYR A 22 -1.22 1.72 0.67
CA TYR A 22 -2.53 1.99 1.26
C TYR A 22 -2.57 3.41 1.84
N ASN A 23 -3.76 3.93 2.07
CA ASN A 23 -3.98 5.21 2.74
C ASN A 23 -4.87 5.00 3.96
N CYS A 24 -4.56 5.70 5.05
CA CYS A 24 -5.52 5.85 6.15
C CYS A 24 -6.72 6.70 5.70
N ILE A 25 -7.75 6.81 6.55
CA ILE A 25 -8.97 7.61 6.24
C ILE A 25 -8.69 9.09 5.94
N ASN A 26 -7.57 9.63 6.42
CA ASN A 26 -7.15 11.02 6.19
C ASN A 26 -6.20 11.17 4.98
N GLY A 27 -5.93 10.10 4.24
CA GLY A 27 -5.14 10.15 3.01
C GLY A 27 -3.63 9.97 3.17
N HIS A 28 -3.11 9.82 4.39
CA HIS A 28 -1.68 9.52 4.59
C HIS A 28 -1.34 8.12 4.10
N THR A 29 -0.37 8.03 3.21
CA THR A 29 0.08 6.77 2.60
C THR A 29 0.94 5.97 3.58
N PHE A 30 0.67 4.68 3.66
CA PHE A 30 1.48 3.70 4.39
C PHE A 30 1.65 2.46 3.53
N VAL A 31 2.63 1.62 3.91
CA VAL A 31 2.91 0.37 3.21
C VAL A 31 2.70 -0.82 4.11
N ILE A 32 2.23 -1.91 3.51
CA ILE A 32 2.26 -3.25 4.10
C ILE A 32 3.31 -4.01 3.30
N THR A 33 4.38 -4.48 3.94
CA THR A 33 5.51 -5.15 3.29
C THR A 33 5.16 -6.61 2.97
N GLU A 34 6.00 -7.60 3.29
CA GLU A 34 5.75 -9.05 3.17
C GLU A 34 4.83 -9.45 2.00
N CYS A 35 3.59 -9.89 2.28
CA CYS A 35 2.62 -10.34 1.26
C CYS A 35 1.66 -9.24 0.77
N GLY A 36 1.83 -8.00 1.22
CA GLY A 36 0.95 -6.85 0.95
C GLY A 36 -0.41 -6.91 1.65
N GLY A 37 -0.78 -8.04 2.29
CA GLY A 37 -2.04 -8.21 2.99
C GLY A 37 -1.99 -7.77 4.45
N ALA A 38 -3.03 -7.09 4.93
CA ALA A 38 -3.09 -6.62 6.31
C ALA A 38 -3.16 -7.76 7.33
N MET A 39 -2.10 -7.92 8.12
CA MET A 39 -2.00 -8.93 9.18
C MET A 39 -1.91 -8.33 10.58
N GLU A 40 -1.58 -7.05 10.68
CA GLU A 40 -1.45 -6.31 11.93
C GLU A 40 -2.20 -4.98 11.83
N ALA A 41 -2.85 -4.59 12.93
CA ALA A 41 -3.52 -3.31 13.08
C ALA A 41 -2.63 -2.36 13.87
N SER A 42 -2.54 -1.11 13.41
CA SER A 42 -1.72 -0.07 14.04
C SER A 42 -2.40 1.30 13.91
N ARG A 43 -1.65 2.37 14.19
CA ARG A 43 -2.12 3.75 14.07
C ARG A 43 -1.24 4.53 13.10
N CYS A 44 -1.88 5.33 12.25
CA CYS A 44 -1.18 6.26 11.37
C CYS A 44 -0.27 7.18 12.20
N PRO A 45 1.03 7.29 11.86
CA PRO A 45 1.97 8.09 12.63
C PRO A 45 1.65 9.59 12.60
N GLU A 46 0.94 10.05 11.57
CA GLU A 46 0.60 11.47 11.37
C GLU A 46 -0.71 11.86 12.09
N CYS A 47 -1.79 11.08 11.88
CA CYS A 47 -3.13 11.45 12.36
C CYS A 47 -3.73 10.49 13.40
N ARG A 48 -3.01 9.41 13.76
CA ARG A 48 -3.44 8.37 14.72
C ARG A 48 -4.71 7.59 14.35
N ALA A 49 -5.24 7.81 13.14
CA ALA A 49 -6.34 7.00 12.60
C ALA A 49 -5.91 5.52 12.48
N PRO A 50 -6.86 4.56 12.58
CA PRO A 50 -6.55 3.15 12.39
C PRO A 50 -5.90 2.88 11.03
N ILE A 51 -4.86 2.05 11.01
CA ILE A 51 -4.25 1.53 9.78
C ILE A 51 -4.04 0.02 9.88
N GLY A 52 -3.91 -0.64 8.73
CA GLY A 52 -3.63 -2.07 8.66
C GLY A 52 -4.92 -2.89 8.76
N GLY A 53 -4.93 -3.92 9.60
CA GLY A 53 -6.05 -4.86 9.69
C GLY A 53 -5.61 -6.23 10.20
N GLY A 54 -6.28 -7.30 9.76
CA GLY A 54 -5.93 -8.64 10.20
C GLY A 54 -6.48 -9.72 9.27
N ASN A 55 -5.84 -10.89 9.27
CA ASN A 55 -6.23 -12.01 8.40
C ASN A 55 -6.29 -11.66 6.90
N HIS A 56 -5.36 -10.82 6.44
CA HIS A 56 -5.32 -10.26 5.09
C HIS A 56 -6.53 -9.37 4.75
N ASN A 57 -7.33 -8.98 5.75
CA ASN A 57 -8.45 -8.07 5.61
C ASN A 57 -8.03 -6.68 6.10
N LEU A 58 -8.08 -5.72 5.18
CA LEU A 58 -7.77 -4.32 5.48
C LEU A 58 -8.90 -3.71 6.33
N ASP A 59 -8.53 -2.82 7.25
CA ASP A 59 -9.50 -1.98 7.95
C ASP A 59 -10.38 -1.23 6.93
N PRO A 60 -11.71 -1.25 7.08
CA PRO A 60 -12.64 -0.68 6.09
C PRO A 60 -12.52 0.84 5.93
N SER A 61 -11.88 1.53 6.87
CA SER A 61 -11.58 2.96 6.76
C SER A 61 -10.33 3.25 5.92
N ASN A 62 -9.52 2.24 5.61
CA ASN A 62 -8.33 2.38 4.78
C ASN A 62 -8.67 2.14 3.32
N THR A 63 -7.87 2.73 2.43
CA THR A 63 -8.06 2.59 0.97
C THR A 63 -6.75 2.20 0.30
N ARG A 64 -6.80 1.67 -0.94
CA ARG A 64 -5.57 1.51 -1.73
C ARG A 64 -5.05 2.86 -2.17
N ALA A 65 -3.74 3.06 -2.06
CA ALA A 65 -3.08 4.25 -2.58
C ALA A 65 -2.82 4.09 -4.09
N ARG A 66 -3.90 4.19 -4.89
CA ARG A 66 -3.89 3.86 -6.33
C ARG A 66 -2.75 4.51 -7.12
N GLU A 67 -2.42 5.75 -6.81
CA GLU A 67 -1.32 6.45 -7.49
C GLU A 67 0.02 5.72 -7.32
N TYR A 68 0.33 5.21 -6.13
CA TYR A 68 1.56 4.45 -5.89
C TYR A 68 1.49 3.05 -6.51
N GLU A 69 0.30 2.44 -6.54
CA GLU A 69 0.07 1.15 -7.23
C GLU A 69 0.26 1.27 -8.75
N ASP A 70 -0.23 2.35 -9.35
CA ASP A 70 -0.06 2.66 -10.77
C ASP A 70 1.41 2.92 -11.10
N ILE A 71 2.13 3.66 -10.24
CA ILE A 71 3.57 3.85 -10.36
C ILE A 71 4.31 2.50 -10.24
N SER A 72 3.94 1.66 -9.28
CA SER A 72 4.52 0.31 -9.11
C SER A 72 4.32 -0.53 -10.38
N GLN A 73 3.14 -0.46 -10.99
CA GLN A 73 2.88 -1.10 -12.27
C GLN A 73 3.77 -0.57 -13.39
N GLN A 74 3.87 0.75 -13.53
CA GLN A 74 4.69 1.39 -14.57
C GLN A 74 6.18 1.08 -14.41
N GLN A 75 6.63 0.82 -13.18
CA GLN A 75 8.00 0.40 -12.86
C GLN A 75 8.22 -1.11 -12.98
N GLY A 76 7.23 -1.87 -13.45
CA GLY A 76 7.36 -3.31 -13.72
C GLY A 76 6.96 -4.23 -12.56
N GLY A 77 6.29 -3.70 -11.53
CA GLY A 77 5.72 -4.49 -10.45
C GLY A 77 4.73 -5.53 -10.99
N ALA A 78 4.97 -6.81 -10.69
CA ALA A 78 4.11 -7.88 -11.16
C ALA A 78 2.71 -7.80 -10.52
N ARG A 79 1.73 -8.48 -11.12
CA ARG A 79 0.45 -8.70 -10.44
C ARG A 79 0.70 -9.54 -9.18
N SER A 80 0.09 -9.16 -8.06
CA SER A 80 0.18 -9.97 -6.85
C SER A 80 -0.30 -11.42 -7.11
N PRO A 81 0.40 -12.44 -6.58
CA PRO A 81 -0.06 -13.83 -6.66
C PRO A 81 -1.26 -14.09 -5.75
N TRP A 82 -1.60 -13.15 -4.86
CA TRP A 82 -2.60 -13.36 -3.81
C TRP A 82 -3.92 -12.64 -4.07
N ARG A 83 -5.03 -13.29 -3.71
CA ARG A 83 -6.39 -12.76 -3.94
C ARG A 83 -6.73 -11.51 -3.12
N TRP A 84 -6.13 -11.31 -1.95
CA TRP A 84 -6.38 -10.13 -1.11
C TRP A 84 -5.76 -8.85 -1.70
N ALA A 85 -4.75 -9.02 -2.54
CA ALA A 85 -4.14 -7.95 -3.31
C ALA A 85 -4.74 -7.85 -4.73
N ALA A 86 -5.85 -8.54 -5.02
CA ALA A 86 -6.51 -8.45 -6.32
C ALA A 86 -6.94 -7.01 -6.62
N GLY A 87 -6.74 -6.59 -7.87
CA GLY A 87 -7.04 -5.23 -8.33
C GLY A 87 -6.03 -4.17 -7.92
N ALA A 88 -4.96 -4.55 -7.20
CA ALA A 88 -3.73 -3.78 -7.13
C ALA A 88 -2.96 -3.91 -8.43
#